data_AF-A0A256H9Q8-F1
#
_entry.id   AF-A0A256H9Q8-F1
#
_cell.length_a   1.000
_cell.length_b   1.000
_cell.length_c   1.000
_cell.angle_alpha   90.00
_cell.angle_beta   90.00
_cell.angle_gamma   90.00
#
_symmetry.space_group_name_H-M   'P 1'
#
loop_
_entity.id
_entity.type
_entity.pdbx_description
1 polymer ?
#
loop_
_entity_poly.entity_id
_entity_poly.type
_entity_poly.pdbx_seq_one_letter_code
_entity_poly.pdbx_strand_id
1 'polypeptide(L)' 'MRPTKSDDDALVDLVDAVLRTGAVVEADVVITVADVPLVGLKLRAALAGMKTMTEHGVFEEWDEAHRLGNRGAAGERIE' A
#
# COMPACT_ATOMS: atom_id res chain seq x y z
N MET A 1 5.78 19.64 -30.51
CA MET A 1 4.77 18.81 -29.81
C MET A 1 4.75 19.26 -28.36
N ARG A 2 3.60 19.62 -27.78
CA ARG A 2 3.48 19.92 -26.33
C ARG A 2 3.09 18.63 -25.63
N PRO A 3 3.79 18.18 -24.56
CA PRO A 3 3.36 17.02 -23.81
C PRO A 3 2.04 17.34 -23.13
N THR A 4 0.99 16.60 -23.46
CA THR A 4 -0.28 16.64 -22.75
C THR A 4 -0.30 15.42 -21.84
N LYS A 5 -0.19 15.63 -20.53
CA LYS A 5 -0.42 14.54 -19.57
C LYS A 5 -1.93 14.30 -19.52
N SER A 6 -2.33 13.05 -19.72
CA SER A 6 -3.70 12.62 -19.50
C SER A 6 -3.91 12.43 -17.99
N ASP A 7 -5.13 12.58 -17.48
CA ASP A 7 -5.40 12.42 -16.05
C ASP A 7 -5.05 11.01 -15.55
N ASP A 8 -5.16 10.00 -16.42
CA ASP A 8 -4.72 8.62 -16.15
C ASP A 8 -3.20 8.52 -15.89
N ASP A 9 -2.38 9.33 -16.58
CA ASP A 9 -0.93 9.33 -16.40
C ASP A 9 -0.54 9.94 -15.05
N ALA A 10 -1.33 10.90 -14.55
CA ALA A 10 -1.05 11.59 -13.30
C ALA A 10 -1.24 10.69 -12.06
N LEU A 11 -2.25 9.82 -12.08
CA LEU A 11 -2.47 8.85 -11.00
C LEU A 11 -1.34 7.82 -10.95
N VAL A 12 -0.95 7.28 -12.10
CA VAL A 12 0.16 6.31 -12.20
C VAL A 12 1.46 6.95 -11.71
N ASP A 13 1.76 8.16 -12.19
CA ASP A 13 2.94 8.91 -11.75
C ASP A 13 2.95 9.15 -10.22
N LEU A 14 1.79 9.44 -9.64
CA LEU A 14 1.64 9.62 -8.19
C LEU A 14 1.91 8.33 -7.44
N VAL A 15 1.29 7.21 -7.86
CA VAL A 15 1.50 5.91 -7.25
C VAL A 15 2.97 5.52 -7.32
N ASP A 16 3.61 5.68 -8.48
CA ASP A 16 5.05 5.42 -8.65
C ASP A 16 5.91 6.29 -7.74
N ALA A 17 5.57 7.57 -7.59
CA ALA A 17 6.28 8.47 -6.70
C ALA A 17 6.15 8.05 -5.22
N VAL A 18 4.96 7.66 -4.78
CA VAL A 18 4.69 7.16 -3.42
C VAL A 18 5.44 5.85 -3.19
N LEU A 19 5.40 4.89 -4.12
CA LEU A 19 6.07 3.60 -3.94
C LEU A 19 7.59 3.75 -3.89
N ARG A 20 8.16 4.68 -4.66
CA ARG A 20 9.61 4.91 -4.71
C ARG A 20 10.13 5.79 -3.57
N THR A 21 9.43 6.87 -3.25
CA THR A 21 9.92 7.93 -2.32
C THR A 21 9.30 7.82 -0.94
N GLY A 22 8.13 7.19 -0.85
CA GLY A 22 7.30 7.17 0.34
C GLY A 22 6.43 8.41 0.52
N ALA A 23 5.33 8.26 1.24
CA ALA A 23 4.44 9.34 1.67
C ALA A 23 3.85 9.04 3.04
N VAL A 24 3.58 10.08 3.83
CA VAL A 24 2.80 9.96 5.07
C VAL A 24 1.42 10.56 4.81
N VAL A 25 0.38 9.76 5.01
CA VAL A 25 -1.01 10.16 4.82
C VAL A 25 -1.70 10.23 6.17
N GLU A 26 -2.36 11.35 6.45
CA GLU A 26 -3.32 11.48 7.54
C GLU A 26 -4.73 11.46 6.94
N ALA A 27 -5.57 10.55 7.43
CA ALA A 27 -6.91 10.37 6.92
C ALA A 27 -7.87 9.99 8.04
N ASP A 28 -9.11 10.44 7.91
CA ASP A 28 -10.19 10.10 8.81
C ASP A 28 -11.22 9.25 8.05
N VAL A 29 -11.61 8.10 8.61
CA VAL A 29 -12.57 7.17 8.01
C VAL A 29 -13.73 6.99 8.97
N VAL A 30 -14.96 7.03 8.46
CA VAL A 30 -16.17 6.71 9.24
C VAL A 30 -16.83 5.48 8.64
N ILE A 31 -17.05 4.46 9.47
CA ILE A 31 -17.76 3.24 9.09
C ILE A 31 -19.21 3.35 9.55
N THR A 32 -20.13 3.28 8.60
CA THR A 32 -21.57 3.36 8.81
C THR A 32 -22.25 2.02 8.57
N VAL A 33 -23.29 1.70 9.33
CA VAL A 33 -24.17 0.55 9.07
C VAL A 33 -25.61 1.03 9.12
N ALA A 34 -26.39 0.73 8.08
CA ALA A 34 -27.77 1.20 7.94
C ALA A 34 -27.90 2.73 8.18
N ASP A 35 -27.01 3.51 7.55
CA ASP A 35 -26.91 4.98 7.66
C ASP A 35 -26.57 5.52 9.06
N VAL A 36 -26.21 4.65 10.02
CA VAL A 36 -25.76 5.06 11.35
C VAL A 36 -24.22 5.02 11.41
N PRO A 37 -23.55 6.13 11.76
CA PRO A 37 -22.09 6.15 11.94
C PRO A 37 -21.71 5.43 13.24
N LEU A 38 -21.05 4.27 13.12
CA LEU A 38 -20.70 3.43 14.27
C LEU A 38 -19.26 3.59 14.74
N VAL A 39 -18.33 3.78 13.79
CA VAL A 39 -16.89 3.80 14.09
C VAL A 39 -16.23 4.96 13.35
N GLY A 40 -15.52 5.81 14.06
CA GLY A 40 -14.60 6.79 13.50
C GLY A 40 -13.15 6.35 13.69
N LEU A 41 -12.35 6.44 12.63
CA LEU A 41 -10.94 6.06 12.61
C LEU A 41 -10.10 7.29 12.25
N LYS A 42 -9.17 7.65 13.13
CA LYS A 42 -8.09 8.61 12.88
C LYS A 42 -6.86 7.81 12.45
N LEU A 43 -6.44 7.95 11.21
CA LEU A 43 -5.35 7.16 10.64
C LEU A 43 -4.17 8.04 10.28
N ARG A 44 -2.97 7.57 10.63
CA ARG A 44 -1.70 8.08 10.11
C ARG A 44 -0.91 6.90 9.58
N ALA A 45 -0.74 6.86 8.27
CA ALA A 45 -0.07 5.76 7.58
C ALA A 45 1.17 6.27 6.84
N ALA A 46 2.28 5.56 6.98
CA ALA A 46 3.41 5.69 6.06
C ALA A 46 3.21 4.67 4.93
N LEU A 47 3.25 5.14 3.69
CA LEU A 47 3.07 4.36 2.47
C LEU A 47 4.33 4.44 1.64
N ALA A 48 4.88 3.29 1.25
CA ALA A 48 5.95 3.16 0.27
C ALA A 48 5.94 1.72 -0.25
N GLY A 49 6.74 1.43 -1.28
CA GLY A 49 6.93 0.05 -1.72
C GLY A 49 7.57 -0.80 -0.63
N MET A 50 7.27 -2.10 -0.59
CA MET A 50 7.85 -3.03 0.39
C MET A 50 9.38 -2.99 0.40
N LYS A 51 10.00 -2.97 -0.79
CA LYS A 51 11.45 -2.81 -0.93
C LYS A 51 11.95 -1.55 -0.20
N THR A 52 11.32 -0.42 -0.46
CA THR A 52 11.65 0.88 0.16
C THR A 52 11.46 0.83 1.68
N MET A 53 10.35 0.24 2.15
CA MET A 53 10.08 0.12 3.59
C MET A 53 11.15 -0.73 4.30
N THR A 54 11.49 -1.89 3.75
CA THR A 54 12.53 -2.78 4.28
C THR A 54 13.91 -2.14 4.21
N GLU A 55 14.25 -1.42 3.14
CA GLU A 55 15.51 -0.64 3.04
C GLU A 55 15.65 0.42 4.14
N HIS A 56 14.53 0.92 4.66
CA HIS A 56 14.47 1.85 5.78
C HIS A 56 14.28 1.18 7.15
N GLY A 57 14.37 -0.16 7.23
CA GLY A 57 14.23 -0.91 8.48
C GLY A 57 12.80 -1.06 8.99
N VAL A 58 11.80 -0.79 8.14
CA VAL A 58 10.37 -0.90 8.47
C VAL A 58 9.82 -2.18 7.84
N PHE A 59 9.02 -2.95 8.58
CA PHE A 59 8.40 -4.22 8.14
C PHE A 59 9.38 -5.39 7.85
N GLU A 60 10.63 -5.35 8.31
CA GLU A 60 11.61 -6.44 8.12
C GLU A 60 11.12 -7.80 8.65
N GLU A 61 10.62 -7.84 9.89
CA GLU A 61 10.10 -9.06 10.53
C GLU A 61 8.83 -9.58 9.83
N TRP A 62 7.98 -8.66 9.35
CA TRP A 62 6.77 -9.00 8.60
C TRP A 62 7.12 -9.62 7.24
N ASP A 63 8.12 -9.07 6.55
CA ASP A 63 8.63 -9.56 5.26
C ASP A 63 9.31 -10.94 5.40
N GLU A 64 10.05 -11.17 6.49
CA GLU A 64 10.62 -12.49 6.80
C GLU A 64 9.55 -13.55 7.09
N ALA A 65 8.54 -13.22 7.90
CA ALA A 65 7.44 -14.13 8.22
C ALA A 65 6.63 -14.54 6.96
N HIS A 66 6.39 -13.61 6.04
CA HIS A 66 5.61 -13.87 4.81
C HIS A 66 6.41 -14.64 3.75
N ARG A 67 7.74 -14.48 3.67
CA ARG A 67 8.60 -15.28 2.78
C ARG A 67 8.59 -16.77 3.13
N LEU A 68 8.43 -17.10 4.41
CA LEU A 68 8.35 -18.49 4.88
C LEU A 68 7.01 -19.15 4.53
N GLY A 69 5.91 -18.39 4.58
CA GLY A 69 4.57 -18.88 4.24
C GLY A 69 4.34 -19.11 2.74
N ASN A 70 4.90 -18.26 1.86
CA ASN A 70 4.62 -18.33 0.43
C ASN A 70 5.31 -19.51 -0.30
N ARG A 71 6.25 -20.22 0.33
CA ARG A 71 6.79 -21.49 -0.21
C ARG A 71 5.77 -22.64 -0.12
N GLY A 72 4.77 -22.56 0.76
CA GLY A 72 3.70 -23.56 0.86
C GLY A 72 2.64 -23.41 -0.24
N ALA A 73 2.32 -22.18 -0.65
CA ALA A 73 1.23 -21.91 -1.61
C ALA A 73 1.63 -22.12 -3.08
N ALA A 74 2.92 -22.11 -3.41
CA ALA A 74 3.40 -22.33 -4.79
C ALA A 74 3.55 -23.83 -5.17
N GLY A 75 3.43 -24.75 -4.20
CA GLY A 75 3.57 -26.20 -4.41
C GLY A 75 2.27 -26.95 -4.72
N GLU A 76 1.10 -26.34 -4.57
CA GLU A 76 -0.21 -27.00 -4.69
C GLU A 76 -0.90 -26.77 -6.05
N ARG A 77 -0.14 -26.38 -7.08
CA ARG A 77 -0.64 -26.27 -8.46
C ARG A 77 0.17 -27.13 -9.43
N ILE A 78 0.28 -28.42 -9.11
CA ILE A 78 0.67 -29.48 -10.05
C ILE A 78 0.09 -30.79 -9.51
N GLU A 79 -1.20 -31.00 -9.77
CA GLU A 79 -1.82 -32.32 -9.90
C GLU A 79 -2.70 -32.34 -11.17
#